data_AF-A0A3L6ZLW1-F1
#
_entry.id   AF-A0A3L6ZLW1-F1
#
_cell.length_a   1.000
_cell.length_b   1.000
_cell.length_c   1.000
_cell.angle_alpha   90.00
_cell.angle_beta   90.00
_cell.angle_gamma   90.00
#
_symmetry.space_group_name_H-M   'P 1'
#
loop_
_entity.id
_entity.type
_entity.pdbx_description
1 polymer ?
#
loop_
_entity_poly.entity_id
_entity_poly.type
_entity_poly.pdbx_seq_one_letter_code
_entity_poly.pdbx_strand_id
1 'polypeptide(L)'
;MRALHAHLVLLLTASFLVLAVAQGEPSTVLVAGVAVLAASALLGARYLAVIIIALRLMVGSRSREHRESLTRIPAPSHPNTAGRPQPRAPGLSEAVA
;
A
#
# COMPACT_ATOMS: atom_id res chain seq x y z
N MET A 1 -2.15 5.93 14.51
CA MET A 1 -0.93 6.77 14.54
C MET A 1 -0.44 7.09 15.95
N ARG A 2 -1.27 7.70 16.84
CA ARG A 2 -0.88 8.04 18.23
C ARG A 2 -0.35 6.86 19.06
N ALA A 3 -1.03 5.71 19.02
CA ALA A 3 -0.58 4.52 19.76
C ALA A 3 0.78 4.00 19.28
N LEU A 4 1.07 4.11 17.99
CA LEU A 4 2.34 3.70 17.37
C LEU A 4 3.48 4.65 17.78
N HIS A 5 3.20 5.96 17.85
CA HIS A 5 4.14 6.95 18.37
C HIS A 5 4.42 6.73 19.87
N ALA A 6 3.39 6.46 20.68
CA ALA A 6 3.56 6.19 22.10
C ALA A 6 4.44 4.95 22.35
N HIS A 7 4.25 3.88 21.57
CA HIS A 7 5.10 2.68 21.64
C HIS A 7 6.54 2.96 21.23
N LEU A 8 6.76 3.76 20.18
CA LEU A 8 8.11 4.14 19.75
C LEU A 8 8.82 4.99 20.81
N VAL A 9 8.14 5.96 21.40
CA VAL A 9 8.68 6.79 22.48
C VAL A 9 9.03 5.94 23.70
N LEU A 10 8.15 5.01 24.08
CA LEU A 10 8.39 4.07 25.18
C LEU A 10 9.61 3.18 24.92
N LEU A 11 9.75 2.64 23.71
CA LEU A 11 10.90 1.81 23.33
C LEU A 11 12.22 2.60 23.36
N LEU A 12 12.23 3.81 22.81
CA LEU A 12 13.40 4.68 22.81
C LEU A 12 13.80 5.06 24.24
N THR A 13 12.85 5.48 25.07
CA THR A 13 13.12 5.86 26.47
C THR A 13 13.58 4.67 27.31
N ALA A 14 12.97 3.50 27.15
CA ALA A 14 13.42 2.28 27.82
C ALA A 14 14.84 1.88 27.39
N SER A 15 15.15 1.94 26.09
CA SER A 15 16.49 1.64 25.59
C SER A 15 17.55 2.61 26.13
N PHE A 16 17.21 3.90 26.22
CA PHE A 16 18.10 4.91 26.78
C PHE A 16 18.32 4.70 28.29
N LEU A 17 17.29 4.34 29.04
CA LEU A 17 17.40 4.02 30.46
C LEU A 17 18.29 2.80 30.70
N VAL A 18 18.14 1.74 29.89
CA VAL A 18 19.01 0.56 29.96
C VAL A 18 20.47 0.96 29.71
N LEU A 19 20.71 1.82 28.72
CA LEU A 19 22.05 2.29 28.35
C LEU A 19 22.66 3.22 29.43
N ALA A 20 21.83 4.02 30.10
CA ALA A 20 22.24 4.91 31.19
C ALA A 20 22.55 4.15 32.49
N VAL A 21 21.79 3.09 32.79
CA VAL A 21 21.98 2.25 33.98
C VAL A 21 23.10 1.23 33.78
N ALA A 22 23.27 0.73 32.55
CA ALA A 22 24.41 -0.09 32.17
C ALA A 22 25.67 0.79 32.06
N GLN A 23 26.19 1.27 33.19
CA GLN A 23 27.58 1.72 33.28
C GLN A 23 28.51 0.50 33.22
N GLY A 24 28.47 -0.18 32.08
CA GLY A 24 29.43 -1.22 31.70
C GLY A 24 30.63 -0.57 31.00
N GLU A 25 31.74 -1.29 30.95
CA GLU A 25 32.95 -0.87 30.24
C GLU A 25 32.62 -0.28 28.86
N PRO A 26 33.36 0.74 28.39
CA PRO A 26 33.09 1.44 27.13
C PRO A 26 32.95 0.50 25.91
N SER A 27 33.58 -0.67 25.97
CA SER A 27 33.43 -1.78 25.02
C SER A 27 31.98 -2.27 24.88
N THR A 28 31.26 -2.43 25.99
CA THR A 28 29.87 -2.93 26.01
C THR A 28 28.89 -1.93 25.42
N VAL A 29 29.10 -0.63 25.66
CA VAL A 29 28.29 0.46 25.08
C VAL A 29 28.47 0.52 23.56
N LEU A 30 29.70 0.35 23.07
CA LEU A 30 29.98 0.29 21.64
C LEU A 30 29.30 -0.92 20.98
N VAL A 31 29.40 -2.10 21.59
CA VAL A 31 28.76 -3.32 21.06
C VAL A 31 27.23 -3.17 21.04
N ALA A 32 26.64 -2.65 22.11
CA ALA A 32 25.20 -2.39 22.16
C ALA A 32 24.78 -1.36 21.09
N GLY A 33 25.53 -0.27 20.91
CA GLY A 33 25.26 0.73 19.89
C GLY A 33 25.33 0.15 18.47
N VAL A 34 26.35 -0.67 18.18
CA VAL A 34 26.49 -1.36 16.89
C VAL A 34 25.32 -2.34 16.68
N ALA A 35 24.92 -3.09 17.71
CA ALA A 35 23.79 -4.00 17.62
C ALA A 35 22.47 -3.27 17.34
N VAL A 36 22.23 -2.13 18.00
CA VAL A 36 21.05 -1.29 17.78
C VAL A 36 21.04 -0.71 16.37
N LEU A 37 22.20 -0.24 15.87
CA LEU A 37 22.34 0.26 14.49
C LEU A 37 22.08 -0.85 13.47
N ALA A 38 22.65 -2.04 13.67
CA ALA A 38 22.45 -3.18 12.79
C ALA A 38 20.97 -3.61 12.77
N ALA A 39 20.33 -3.71 13.94
CA ALA A 39 18.91 -4.05 14.04
C ALA A 39 18.03 -3.00 13.34
N SER A 40 18.33 -1.71 13.54
CA SER A 40 17.59 -0.60 12.91
C SER A 40 17.75 -0.61 11.40
N ALA A 41 18.96 -0.84 10.90
CA ALA A 41 19.24 -0.94 9.46
C ALA A 41 18.50 -2.12 8.83
N LEU A 42 18.48 -3.28 9.50
CA LEU A 42 17.82 -4.49 9.01
C LEU A 42 16.30 -4.33 8.97
N LEU A 43 15.73 -3.69 10.01
CA LEU A 43 14.31 -3.36 10.04
C LEU A 43 13.94 -2.33 8.96
N GLY A 44 14.76 -1.29 8.81
CA GLY A 44 14.61 -0.26 7.77
C GLY A 44 14.66 -0.84 6.36
N ALA A 45 15.63 -1.73 6.08
CA ALA A 45 15.74 -2.42 4.80
C ALA A 45 14.51 -3.28 4.50
N ARG A 46 13.98 -4.00 5.51
CA ARG A 46 12.75 -4.79 5.35
C ARG A 46 11.56 -3.93 5.00
N TYR A 47 11.33 -2.83 5.73
CA TYR A 47 10.22 -1.91 5.43
C TYR A 47 10.37 -1.25 4.07
N LEU A 48 11.60 -0.84 3.70
CA LEU A 48 11.87 -0.24 2.39
C LEU A 48 11.57 -1.24 1.26
N ALA A 49 11.98 -2.50 1.40
CA ALA A 49 11.67 -3.55 0.43
C ALA A 49 10.15 -3.74 0.25
N VAL A 50 9.38 -3.78 1.35
CA VAL A 50 7.92 -3.87 1.30
C VAL A 50 7.31 -2.66 0.58
N ILE A 51 7.78 -1.45 0.87
CA ILE A 51 7.31 -0.22 0.22
C ILE A 51 7.60 -0.25 -1.28
N ILE A 52 8.81 -0.66 -1.68
CA ILE A 52 9.19 -0.76 -3.11
C ILE A 52 8.28 -1.74 -3.85
N ILE A 53 8.01 -2.91 -3.25
CA ILE A 53 7.11 -3.91 -3.84
C ILE A 53 5.69 -3.36 -3.95
N ALA A 54 5.18 -2.74 -2.89
CA ALA A 54 3.84 -2.16 -2.88
C ALA A 54 3.69 -1.06 -3.96
N LEU A 55 4.70 -0.19 -4.11
CA LEU A 55 4.71 0.83 -5.15
C LEU A 55 4.76 0.22 -6.55
N ARG A 56 5.57 -0.82 -6.76
CA ARG A 56 5.61 -1.54 -8.05
C ARG A 56 4.27 -2.17 -8.41
N LEU A 57 3.57 -2.77 -7.44
CA LEU A 57 2.22 -3.31 -7.64
C LEU A 57 1.19 -2.22 -7.94
N MET A 58 1.44 -0.99 -7.48
CA MET A 58 0.58 0.15 -7.71
C MET A 58 0.77 0.77 -9.10
N VAL A 59 1.95 0.63 -9.72
CA VAL A 59 2.19 1.04 -11.10
C VAL A 59 1.30 0.22 -12.04
N GLY A 60 0.37 0.89 -12.72
CA GLY A 60 -0.62 0.23 -13.57
C GLY A 60 -1.85 -0.30 -12.84
N SER A 61 -2.00 -0.04 -11.53
CA SER A 61 -3.23 -0.34 -10.77
C SER A 61 -4.47 0.28 -11.44
N ARG A 62 -4.41 1.57 -11.80
CA ARG A 62 -5.48 2.26 -12.53
C ARG A 62 -5.79 1.62 -13.89
N SER A 63 -4.77 1.21 -14.63
CA SER A 63 -4.95 0.53 -15.93
C SER A 63 -5.56 -0.87 -15.75
N ARG A 64 -5.16 -1.57 -14.69
CA ARG A 64 -5.73 -2.88 -14.32
C ARG A 64 -7.18 -2.74 -13.87
N GLU A 65 -7.49 -1.80 -12.99
CA GLU A 65 -8.85 -1.48 -12.55
C GLU A 65 -9.74 -1.10 -13.73
N HIS A 66 -9.23 -0.32 -14.68
CA HIS A 66 -9.96 0.01 -15.90
C HIS A 66 -10.21 -1.22 -16.79
N ARG A 67 -9.22 -2.11 -16.94
CA ARG A 67 -9.42 -3.36 -17.69
C ARG A 67 -10.42 -4.30 -16.98
N GLU A 68 -10.34 -4.41 -15.64
CA GLU A 68 -11.28 -5.20 -14.84
C GLU A 68 -12.70 -4.62 -14.84
N SER A 69 -12.86 -3.29 -14.96
CA SER A 69 -14.19 -2.69 -15.11
C SER A 69 -14.77 -2.98 -16.50
N LEU A 70 -13.95 -2.93 -17.56
CA LEU A 70 -14.37 -3.28 -18.92
C LEU A 70 -14.74 -4.75 -19.08
N THR A 71 -14.12 -5.68 -18.33
CA THR A 71 -14.51 -7.10 -18.37
C THR A 71 -15.80 -7.41 -17.62
N ARG A 72 -16.18 -6.58 -16.64
CA ARG A 72 -17.45 -6.71 -15.91
C ARG A 72 -18.62 -6.05 -16.63
N ILE A 73 -18.36 -5.06 -17.48
CA ILE A 73 -19.40 -4.43 -18.29
C ILE A 73 -19.68 -5.36 -19.48
N PRO A 74 -20.93 -5.84 -19.65
CA PRO A 74 -21.28 -6.60 -20.83
C PRO A 74 -20.99 -5.75 -22.07
N ALA A 75 -20.34 -6.34 -23.07
CA ALA A 75 -19.98 -5.65 -24.30
C ALA A 75 -21.21 -4.93 -24.89
N PRO A 76 -21.04 -3.73 -25.47
CA PRO A 76 -22.13 -3.03 -26.15
C PRO A 76 -22.83 -3.98 -27.13
N SER A 77 -24.05 -4.39 -26.80
CA SER A 77 -24.83 -5.27 -27.65
C SER A 77 -25.48 -4.45 -28.75
N HIS A 78 -25.19 -4.83 -30.00
CA HIS A 78 -25.78 -4.21 -31.18
C HIS A 78 -27.32 -4.32 -31.12
N PRO A 79 -28.08 -3.33 -31.62
CA PRO A 79 -29.54 -3.39 -31.66
C PRO A 79 -30.08 -4.64 -32.39
N ASN A 80 -29.27 -5.21 -33.29
CA ASN A 80 -29.60 -6.46 -34.01
C ASN A 80 -29.02 -7.75 -33.38
N THR A 81 -28.61 -7.74 -32.10
CA THR A 81 -28.18 -8.98 -31.41
C THR A 81 -29.35 -9.95 -31.31
N ALA A 82 -29.16 -11.19 -31.80
CA ALA A 82 -30.18 -12.24 -31.79
C ALA A 82 -30.68 -12.52 -30.37
N GLY A 83 -32.01 -12.61 -30.19
CA GLY A 83 -32.65 -12.84 -28.90
C GLY A 83 -32.94 -11.59 -28.07
N ARG A 84 -32.54 -10.39 -28.52
CA ARG A 84 -32.87 -9.13 -27.84
C ARG A 84 -34.28 -8.67 -28.22
N PRO A 85 -35.14 -8.26 -27.27
CA PRO A 85 -36.43 -7.65 -27.58
C PRO A 85 -36.21 -6.37 -28.39
N GLN A 86 -36.73 -6.31 -29.62
CA GLN A 86 -36.74 -5.08 -30.39
C GLN A 86 -37.77 -4.11 -29.80
N PRO A 87 -37.42 -2.84 -29.59
CA PRO A 87 -38.40 -1.83 -29.22
C PRO A 87 -39.47 -1.75 -30.32
N ARG A 88 -40.74 -1.92 -29.94
CA ARG A 88 -41.89 -1.94 -30.87
C ARG A 88 -42.29 -0.56 -31.41
N ALA A 89 -41.62 0.49 -30.96
CA ALA A 89 -41.86 1.85 -31.42
C ALA A 89 -40.52 2.47 -31.87
N PRO A 90 -40.50 3.26 -32.96
CA PRO A 90 -39.36 4.08 -33.28
C PRO A 90 -39.12 5.01 -32.09
N GLY A 91 -38.03 4.79 -31.36
CA GLY A 91 -37.57 5.75 -30.36
C GLY A 91 -37.36 7.07 -31.09
N LEU A 92 -38.00 8.14 -30.62
CA LEU A 92 -37.74 9.49 -31.08
C LEU A 92 -36.22 9.69 -31.02
N SER A 93 -35.59 9.68 -32.19
CA SER A 93 -34.23 10.16 -32.34
C SER A 93 -34.33 11.62 -31.94
N GLU A 94 -33.95 11.94 -30.70
CA GLU A 94 -33.74 13.30 -30.27
C GLU A 94 -32.74 13.89 -31.25
N ALA A 95 -33.27 14.67 -32.20
CA ALA A 95 -32.48 15.36 -33.19
C ALA A 95 -31.57 16.30 -32.41
N VAL A 96 -30.28 16.01 -32.46
CA VAL A 96 -29.23 16.91 -32.00
C VAL A 96 -29.43 18.24 -32.73
N ALA A 97 -29.77 19.28 -31.96
CA ALA A 97 -29.70 20.68 -32.38
C ALA A 97 -28.25 21.16 -32.36
#